data_AF-A0A2V2U8P3-F1
#
_entry.id   AF-A0A2V2U8P3-F1
#
_cell.length_a   1.000
_cell.length_b   1.000
_cell.length_c   1.000
_cell.angle_alpha   90.00
_cell.angle_beta   90.00
_cell.angle_gamma   90.00
#
_symmetry.space_group_name_H-M   'P 1'
#
loop_
_entity.id
_entity.type
_entity.pdbx_description
1 polymer ?
#
loop_
_entity_poly.entity_id
_entity_poly.type
_entity_poly.pdbx_seq_one_letter_code
_entity_poly.pdbx_strand_id
1 'polypeptide(L)' 'MIAVYHDIHHVYFGLYTFGVGHMIIENNIIRDSGHYGLDPHTGTHDMIIKDNIVYDNN' A
#
# COMPACT_ATOMS: atom_id res chain seq x y z
N MET A 1 -2.46 12.52 -2.88
CA MET A 1 -2.71 11.42 -3.86
C MET A 1 -3.56 10.37 -3.15
N ILE A 2 -4.50 9.72 -3.83
CA ILE A 2 -5.50 8.83 -3.21
C ILE A 2 -5.53 7.52 -3.99
N ALA A 3 -5.41 6.38 -3.28
CA ALA A 3 -5.64 5.05 -3.82
C ALA A 3 -6.80 4.40 -3.04
N VAL A 4 -7.96 4.27 -3.70
CA VAL A 4 -9.22 3.81 -3.09
C VAL A 4 -9.85 2.68 -3.89
N TYR A 5 -10.28 1.60 -3.24
CA TYR A 5 -11.04 0.49 -3.86
C TYR A 5 -10.36 -0.21 -5.05
N HIS A 6 -9.12 -0.69 -4.87
CA HIS A 6 -8.42 -1.50 -5.87
C HIS A 6 -8.14 -2.93 -5.36
N ASP A 7 -8.05 -3.89 -6.29
CA ASP A 7 -7.42 -5.22 -6.05
C ASP A 7 -6.03 -5.19 -6.67
N ILE A 8 -5.01 -5.06 -5.82
CA ILE A 8 -3.59 -4.96 -6.20
C ILE A 8 -2.96 -6.33 -5.95
N HIS A 9 -2.53 -7.00 -7.02
CA HIS A 9 -1.99 -8.35 -6.90
C HIS A 9 -0.90 -8.69 -7.90
N HIS A 10 -0.06 -9.68 -7.56
CA HIS A 10 1.02 -10.20 -8.42
C HIS A 10 2.04 -9.12 -8.85
N VAL A 11 2.36 -8.22 -7.94
CA VAL A 11 3.35 -7.14 -8.10
C VAL A 11 4.55 -7.36 -7.18
N TYR A 12 5.68 -6.67 -7.40
CA TYR A 12 6.83 -6.80 -6.50
C TYR A 12 6.57 -6.12 -5.15
N PHE A 13 6.09 -4.88 -5.16
CA PHE A 13 5.52 -4.20 -4.00
C PHE A 13 4.08 -3.82 -4.31
N GLY A 14 3.13 -4.09 -3.41
CA GLY A 14 1.75 -3.59 -3.55
C GLY A 14 1.70 -2.06 -3.47
N LEU A 15 2.49 -1.49 -2.57
CA LEU A 15 2.79 -0.06 -2.49
C LEU A 15 4.20 0.10 -1.93
N TYR A 16 4.99 0.97 -2.55
CA TYR A 16 6.22 1.50 -1.99
C TYR A 16 6.21 3.04 -2.07
N THR A 17 6.58 3.74 -1.00
CA THR A 17 6.67 5.21 -1.01
C THR A 17 7.98 5.72 -0.43
N PHE A 18 8.50 6.83 -0.95
CA PHE A 18 9.71 7.48 -0.45
C PHE A 18 9.49 9.00 -0.41
N GLY A 19 9.59 9.61 0.77
CA GLY A 19 9.40 11.05 0.95
C GLY A 19 7.97 11.56 0.71
N VAL A 20 6.98 10.66 0.71
CA VAL A 20 5.58 11.02 0.40
C VAL A 20 4.84 11.39 1.69
N GLY A 21 4.19 12.55 1.66
CA GLY A 21 3.30 13.01 2.73
C GLY A 21 1.83 12.91 2.33
N HIS A 22 0.92 12.88 3.32
CA HIS A 22 -0.50 13.23 3.14
C HIS A 22 -1.24 12.38 2.08
N MET A 23 -0.91 11.09 1.98
CA MET A 23 -1.58 10.15 1.09
C MET A 23 -2.58 9.29 1.86
N ILE A 24 -3.73 9.04 1.22
CA ILE A 24 -4.79 8.17 1.73
C ILE A 24 -4.80 6.89 0.91
N ILE A 25 -4.70 5.76 1.59
CA ILE A 25 -4.78 4.40 1.03
C ILE A 25 -5.84 3.67 1.81
N GLU A 26 -7.02 3.54 1.22
CA GLU A 26 -8.15 2.95 1.94
C GLU A 26 -9.01 2.04 1.08
N ASN A 27 -9.65 1.07 1.73
CA ASN A 27 -10.60 0.14 1.12
C ASN A 27 -10.02 -0.70 -0.03
N ASN A 28 -8.71 -1.00 -0.02
CA ASN A 28 -8.06 -1.83 -1.06
C ASN A 28 -7.88 -3.28 -0.60
N ILE A 29 -7.79 -4.20 -1.56
CA ILE A 29 -7.28 -5.57 -1.37
C ILE A 29 -5.87 -5.61 -1.94
N ILE A 30 -4.89 -6.05 -1.15
CA ILE A 30 -3.48 -6.14 -1.57
C ILE A 30 -2.94 -7.53 -1.24
N ARG A 31 -2.64 -8.31 -2.28
CA ARG A 31 -2.31 -9.74 -2.13
C ARG A 31 -1.32 -10.25 -3.13
N ASP A 32 -0.72 -11.41 -2.85
CA ASP A 32 0.16 -12.12 -3.78
C ASP A 32 1.33 -11.25 -4.28
N SER A 33 1.87 -10.33 -3.46
CA SER A 33 3.07 -9.57 -3.84
C SER A 33 4.36 -10.34 -3.59
N GLY A 34 5.33 -10.18 -4.48
CA GLY A 34 6.63 -10.86 -4.43
C GLY A 34 7.57 -10.35 -3.31
N HIS A 35 7.25 -9.20 -2.75
CA HIS A 35 7.79 -8.63 -1.51
C HIS A 35 6.59 -8.07 -0.71
N TYR A 36 6.69 -6.89 -0.12
CA TYR A 36 5.64 -6.33 0.73
C TYR A 36 4.37 -5.90 0.00
N GLY A 37 3.22 -6.12 0.64
CA GLY A 37 1.94 -5.56 0.20
C GLY A 37 1.87 -4.04 0.40
N LEU A 38 2.23 -3.56 1.59
CA LEU A 38 2.34 -2.12 1.89
C LEU A 38 3.70 -1.83 2.49
N ASP A 39 4.47 -0.95 1.83
CA ASP A 39 5.77 -0.47 2.30
C ASP A 39 5.86 1.07 2.25
N PRO A 40 5.17 1.79 3.14
CA PRO A 40 5.46 3.19 3.39
C PRO A 40 6.90 3.35 3.90
N HIS A 41 7.82 3.74 3.02
CA HIS A 41 9.25 3.69 3.30
C HIS A 41 9.81 5.09 3.64
N THR A 42 11.14 5.21 3.69
CA THR A 42 11.92 6.38 4.14
C THR A 42 11.28 7.74 3.88
N GLY A 43 11.13 8.51 4.95
CA GLY A 43 10.61 9.87 4.89
C GLY A 43 9.14 9.96 4.50
N THR A 44 8.42 8.85 4.45
CA THR A 44 6.96 8.87 4.29
C THR A 44 6.31 9.32 5.61
N HIS A 45 5.36 10.24 5.53
CA HIS A 45 4.73 10.85 6.71
C HIS A 45 3.25 11.21 6.48
N ASP A 46 2.51 11.47 7.55
CA ASP A 46 1.12 11.95 7.52
C ASP A 46 0.16 11.12 6.63
N MET A 47 0.33 9.79 6.64
CA MET A 47 -0.48 8.86 5.86
C MET A 47 -1.78 8.48 6.57
N ILE A 48 -2.84 8.24 5.81
CA ILE A 48 -4.02 7.50 6.29
C ILE A 48 -4.05 6.16 5.54
N ILE A 49 -3.81 5.06 6.26
CA ILE A 49 -3.91 3.70 5.73
C ILE A 49 -5.01 2.99 6.51
N LYS A 50 -6.18 2.80 5.89
CA LYS A 50 -7.40 2.40 6.61
C LYS A 50 -8.23 1.39 5.82
N ASP A 51 -8.86 0.44 6.50
CA ASP A 51 -9.84 -0.47 5.90
C ASP A 51 -9.33 -1.26 4.67
N ASN A 52 -8.02 -1.52 4.59
CA ASN A 52 -7.44 -2.39 3.55
C ASN A 52 -7.38 -3.85 4.04
N ILE A 53 -7.56 -4.81 3.12
CA ILE A 53 -7.32 -6.23 3.36
C ILE A 53 -5.99 -6.60 2.72
N VAL A 54 -5.00 -7.00 3.53
CA VAL A 54 -3.63 -7.29 3.07
C VAL A 54 -3.25 -8.71 3.48
N TYR A 55 -2.99 -9.60 2.53
CA TYR A 55 -2.72 -11.02 2.79
C TYR A 55 -1.84 -11.66 1.71
N ASP A 56 -1.20 -12.80 2.00
CA ASP A 56 -0.40 -13.58 1.04
C ASP A 56 0.70 -12.79 0.30
N ASN A 57 1.33 -11.83 0.99
CA ASN A 57 2.49 -11.08 0.50
C ASN A 57 3.78 -11.61 1.16
N ASN A 58 4.91 -11.56 0.45
CA ASN A 58 6.20 -12.15 0.88
C ASN A 58 7.00 -11.28 1.85
#